data_AF-A0A965F2E2-F1
#
_entry.id   AF-A0A965F2E2-F1
#
_cell.length_a   1.000
_cell.length_b   1.000
_cell.length_c   1.000
_cell.angle_alpha   90.00
_cell.angle_beta   90.00
_cell.angle_gamma   90.00
#
_symmetry.space_group_name_H-M   'P 1'
#
loop_
_entity.id
_entity.type
_entity.pdbx_description
1 polymer ?
#
loop_
_entity_poly.entity_id
_entity_poly.type
_entity_poly.pdbx_seq_one_letter_code
_entity_poly.pdbx_strand_id
1 'polypeptide(L)' 'MARIAEDLLLLLLDNPAAQPGLGRRRRGSALAAALLLDLALGCRVRPALPGDPAPPGHLLALSGP' A
#
# COMPACT_ATOMS: atom_id res chain seq x y z
N MET A 1 5.83 11.88 5.15
CA MET A 1 4.52 11.21 5.05
C MET A 1 4.40 10.74 3.61
N ALA A 2 4.63 9.46 3.34
CA ALA A 2 4.33 8.93 2.02
C ALA A 2 2.80 8.97 1.83
N ARG A 3 2.35 9.40 0.65
CA ARG A 3 0.93 9.61 0.30
C ARG A 3 0.52 8.81 -0.94
N ILE A 4 1.22 7.73 -1.26
CA ILE A 4 0.99 6.93 -2.48
C ILE A 4 -0.47 6.48 -2.55
N ALA A 5 -1.04 6.00 -1.45
CA ALA A 5 -2.44 5.56 -1.43
C ALA A 5 -3.44 6.70 -1.68
N GLU A 6 -3.16 7.88 -1.12
CA GLU A 6 -3.97 9.09 -1.30
C GLU A 6 -3.87 9.60 -2.74
N ASP A 7 -2.65 9.76 -3.25
CA ASP A 7 -2.38 10.23 -4.61
C ASP A 7 -2.99 9.27 -5.65
N LEU A 8 -2.90 7.96 -5.42
CA LEU A 8 -3.53 6.96 -6.28
C LEU A 8 -5.07 7.05 -6.24
N LEU A 9 -5.66 7.27 -5.06
CA LEU A 9 -7.11 7.46 -4.95
C LEU A 9 -7.56 8.70 -5.72
N LEU A 10 -6.85 9.82 -5.54
CA LEU A 10 -7.14 11.07 -6.24
C LEU A 10 -7.00 10.88 -7.75
N LEU A 11 -5.93 10.25 -8.23
CA LEU A 11 -5.73 9.95 -9.64
C LEU A 11 -6.86 9.08 -10.23
N LEU A 12 -7.34 8.08 -9.47
CA LEU A 12 -8.45 7.24 -9.92
C LEU A 12 -9.77 8.01 -10.03
N LEU A 13 -9.95 9.05 -9.20
CA LEU A 13 -11.13 9.91 -9.21
C LEU A 13 -10.97 11.12 -10.14
N ASP A 14 -9.76 11.40 -10.62
CA ASP A 14 -9.43 12.51 -11.51
C ASP A 14 -9.87 12.22 -12.95
N ASN A 15 -11.19 12.19 -13.14
CA ASN A 15 -11.85 12.09 -14.42
C ASN A 15 -13.18 12.87 -14.38
N PRO A 16 -13.72 13.27 -15.54
CA PRO A 16 -14.93 14.10 -15.61
C PRO A 16 -16.17 13.52 -14.90
N ALA A 17 -16.23 12.20 -14.72
CA ALA A 17 -17.36 11.53 -14.07
C ALA A 17 -17.18 11.36 -12.55
N ALA A 18 -16.02 11.71 -11.99
CA ALA A 18 -15.62 11.42 -10.60
C ALA A 18 -15.77 9.93 -10.23
N GLN A 19 -15.67 9.04 -11.22
CA GLN A 19 -15.84 7.61 -11.03
C GLN A 19 -14.48 6.91 -11.13
N PRO A 20 -14.15 5.96 -10.25
CA PRO A 20 -12.88 5.28 -10.33
C PRO A 20 -12.70 4.56 -11.67
N GLY A 21 -11.59 4.81 -12.36
CA GLY A 21 -11.24 4.10 -13.61
C GLY A 21 -10.98 2.59 -13.43
N LEU A 22 -11.03 2.07 -12.20
CA LEU A 22 -10.87 0.66 -11.85
C LEU A 22 -12.14 0.09 -11.21
N GLY A 23 -12.53 -1.11 -11.64
CA GLY A 23 -13.58 -1.88 -10.99
C GLY A 23 -13.28 -2.14 -9.50
N ARG A 24 -14.33 -2.28 -8.68
CA ARG A 24 -14.27 -2.32 -7.21
C ARG A 24 -13.19 -3.25 -6.64
N ARG A 25 -13.05 -4.47 -7.17
CA ARG A 25 -12.06 -5.47 -6.71
C ARG A 25 -10.63 -5.02 -6.99
N ARG A 26 -10.35 -4.57 -8.23
CA ARG A 26 -9.02 -4.07 -8.62
C ARG A 26 -8.64 -2.81 -7.87
N ARG A 27 -9.59 -1.89 -7.69
CA ARG A 27 -9.41 -0.67 -6.89
C ARG A 27 -9.02 -0.99 -5.45
N GLY A 28 -9.74 -1.92 -4.80
CA GLY A 28 -9.41 -2.34 -3.44
C GLY A 28 -8.01 -2.95 -3.33
N SER A 29 -7.64 -3.81 -4.27
CA SER A 29 -6.30 -4.41 -4.30
C SER A 29 -5.20 -3.36 -4.53
N ALA A 30 -5.42 -2.40 -5.42
CA ALA A 30 -4.44 -1.36 -5.75
C ALA A 30 -4.22 -0.40 -4.57
N LEU A 31 -5.30 0.04 -3.91
CA LEU A 31 -5.21 0.89 -2.73
C LEU A 31 -4.55 0.17 -1.54
N ALA A 32 -4.85 -1.12 -1.34
CA ALA A 32 -4.18 -1.91 -0.32
C ALA A 32 -2.67 -2.04 -0.58
N ALA A 33 -2.27 -2.27 -1.83
CA ALA A 33 -0.86 -2.30 -2.21
C ALA A 33 -0.17 -0.94 -1.99
N ALA A 34 -0.82 0.16 -2.36
CA ALA A 34 -0.30 1.51 -2.15
C ALA A 34 -0.09 1.82 -0.65
N LEU A 35 -1.02 1.42 0.21
CA LEU A 35 -0.87 1.56 1.67
C LEU A 35 0.34 0.77 2.21
N LEU A 36 0.59 -0.45 1.70
CA LEU A 36 1.77 -1.22 2.09
C LEU A 36 3.07 -0.52 1.66
N LEU A 37 3.08 0.14 0.50
CA LEU A 37 4.21 0.95 0.04
C LEU A 37 4.41 2.19 0.91
N ASP A 38 3.35 2.88 1.31
CA ASP A 38 3.43 4.02 2.23
C ASP A 38 4.04 3.62 3.58
N LEU A 39 3.63 2.48 4.13
CA LEU A 39 4.20 1.91 5.35
C LEU A 39 5.67 1.53 5.18
N ALA A 40 6.04 0.94 4.04
CA ALA A 40 7.42 0.56 3.75
C ALA A 40 8.34 1.77 3.62
N LEU A 41 7.89 2.82 2.90
CA LEU A 41 8.60 4.10 2.80
C LEU A 41 8.75 4.80 4.15
N GLY A 42 7.78 4.61 5.05
CA GLY A 42 7.83 5.08 6.44
C GLY A 42 8.65 4.18 7.37
N CYS A 43 9.34 3.16 6.86
CA CYS A 43 10.07 2.15 7.64
C CYS A 43 9.21 1.47 8.72
N ARG A 44 7.90 1.32 8.48
CA ARG A 44 6.94 0.66 9.38
C ARG A 44 6.71 -0.81 9.03
N VAL A 45 6.98 -1.21 7.80
CA VAL A 45 6.93 -2.62 7.37
C VAL A 45 8.10 -2.96 6.47
N ARG A 46 8.48 -4.23 6.45
CA ARG A 46 9.41 -4.78 5.45
C ARG A 46 9.09 -6.24 5.13
N PRO A 47 9.56 -6.78 3.99
CA PRO A 47 9.54 -8.23 3.76
C PRO A 47 10.32 -8.98 4.84
N ALA A 48 9.82 -10.15 5.23
CA ALA A 48 10.56 -11.10 6.05
C ALA A 48 11.81 -11.58 5.30
N LEU A 49 12.92 -11.65 6.03
CA LEU A 49 14.23 -12.11 5.58
C LEU A 49 14.59 -13.44 6.29
N PRO A 50 15.55 -14.21 5.77
CA PRO A 50 16.03 -15.41 6.46
C PRO A 50 16.48 -15.08 7.89
N GLY A 51 15.94 -15.82 8.87
CA GLY A 51 16.22 -15.62 10.30
C GLY A 51 15.17 -14.80 11.05
N ASP A 52 14.20 -14.21 10.35
CA ASP A 52 13.07 -13.54 11.00
C ASP A 52 12.03 -14.50 11.56
N PRO A 53 11.19 -14.05 12.53
CA PRO A 53 10.13 -14.86 13.11
C PRO A 53 8.91 -15.07 12.19
N ALA A 54 8.94 -14.59 10.95
CA ALA A 54 7.84 -14.73 9.99
C ALA A 54 8.24 -15.59 8.78
N PRO A 55 7.29 -16.35 8.18
CA PRO A 55 7.56 -17.14 6.99
C PRO A 55 7.96 -16.26 5.79
N PRO A 56 8.70 -16.83 4.81
CA PRO A 56 8.95 -16.17 3.54
C PRO A 56 7.65 -15.67 2.88
N GLY A 57 7.72 -14.50 2.24
CA GLY A 57 6.56 -13.87 1.59
C GLY A 57 5.61 -13.11 2.52
N HIS A 58 5.90 -13.07 3.83
CA HIS A 58 5.16 -12.23 4.77
C HIS A 58 5.83 -10.87 4.97
N LEU A 59 5.04 -9.90 5.42
CA LEU A 59 5.53 -8.61 5.88
C LEU A 59 5.64 -8.63 7.41
N LEU A 60 6.72 -8.05 7.91
CA LEU A 60 6.91 -7.78 9.33
C LEU A 60 6.56 -6.32 9.60
N ALA A 61 5.78 -6.10 10.65
CA ALA A 61 5.62 -4.78 11.24
C ALA A 61 6.86 -4.45 12.06
N LEU A 62 7.43 -3.27 11.81
CA LEU A 62 8.57 -2.74 12.53
C LEU A 62 8.05 -1.81 13.62
N SER A 63 8.66 -1.88 14.81
CA SER A 63 8.53 -0.81 15.79
C SER A 63 9.01 0.47 15.12
N GLY A 64 8.14 1.48 15.05
CA GLY A 64 8.56 2.79 14.58
C GLY A 64 9.54 3.44 15.57
N PRO A 65 10.00 4.67 15.28
CA PRO A 65 10.62 5.48 16.32
C PRO A 65 9.70 5.59 17.55
#